data_AF-A0A8H7XR17-F1
#
_entry.id   AF-A0A8H7XR17-F1
#
_cell.length_a   1.000
_cell.length_b   1.000
_cell.length_c   1.000
_cell.angle_alpha   90.00
_cell.angle_beta   90.00
_cell.angle_gamma   90.00
#
_symmetry.space_group_name_H-M   'P 1'
#
loop_
_entity.id
_entity.type
_entity.pdbx_description
1 polymer ?
#
loop_
_entity_poly.entity_id
_entity_poly.type
_entity_poly.pdbx_seq_one_letter_code
_entity_poly.pdbx_strand_id
1 'polypeptide(L)'
;MFFLSAAFATLALLTIRSALGVVIPGASTPLFYFVSSSPSSPSNLLPLRMNGGAGGYSTLTGTGPIGQFYFTQGRLTALNPAGSTSQTYMPVLASQLGSSGCSTYGQLGFVMGASAFRCARYDGFQIQSNIENSQLGAHLVINYVGGFYACGVGQEVWYKLSPGDGPSDCSPITLYTVPVTV
;
A
#
# COMPACT_ATOMS: atom_id res chain seq x y z
N MET A 1 -17.90 35.22 55.36
CA MET A 1 -16.49 34.86 55.11
C MET A 1 -16.51 33.76 54.05
N PHE A 2 -16.11 34.09 52.82
CA PHE A 2 -16.11 33.21 51.64
C PHE A 2 -14.88 32.31 51.65
N PHE A 3 -15.01 31.04 51.25
CA PHE A 3 -13.92 30.32 50.61
C PHE A 3 -14.46 29.46 49.45
N LEU A 4 -14.20 29.94 48.23
CA LEU A 4 -14.26 29.17 46.99
C LEU A 4 -13.12 28.14 47.00
N SER A 5 -13.44 26.86 46.83
CA SER A 5 -12.43 25.84 46.55
C SER A 5 -12.24 25.75 45.04
N ALA A 6 -11.08 26.19 44.55
CA ALA A 6 -10.71 26.21 43.14
C ALA A 6 -10.40 24.79 42.64
N ALA A 7 -11.12 24.34 41.62
CA ALA A 7 -10.78 23.14 40.86
C ALA A 7 -9.66 23.47 39.87
N PHE A 8 -8.48 22.89 40.07
CA PHE A 8 -7.39 22.92 39.08
C PHE A 8 -7.69 21.90 37.98
N ALA A 9 -8.18 22.36 36.84
CA ALA A 9 -8.23 21.57 35.61
C ALA A 9 -6.89 21.69 34.89
N THR A 10 -6.03 20.68 35.02
CA THR A 10 -4.83 20.51 34.19
C THR A 10 -5.26 20.20 32.75
N LEU A 11 -5.28 21.21 31.88
CA LEU A 11 -5.28 21.03 30.43
C LEU A 11 -3.94 20.39 30.03
N ALA A 12 -3.92 19.07 29.86
CA ALA A 12 -2.86 18.41 29.13
C ALA A 12 -3.01 18.83 27.65
N LEU A 13 -2.16 19.76 27.18
CA LEU A 13 -1.99 20.01 25.77
C LEU A 13 -1.43 18.71 25.14
N LEU A 14 -2.31 17.94 24.49
CA LEU A 14 -1.88 16.98 23.48
C LEU A 14 -1.20 17.81 22.38
N THR A 15 0.12 17.85 22.38
CA THR A 15 0.89 18.33 21.23
C THR A 15 0.68 17.32 20.11
N ILE A 16 -0.31 17.55 19.26
CA ILE A 16 -0.42 16.87 17.97
C ILE A 16 0.78 17.36 17.17
N ARG A 17 1.86 16.57 17.15
CA ARG A 17 2.95 16.80 16.21
C ARG A 17 2.41 16.46 14.83
N SER A 18 1.95 17.48 14.12
CA SER A 18 1.63 17.38 12.70
C SER A 18 2.93 17.02 11.98
N ALA A 19 3.11 15.74 11.68
CA ALA A 19 4.24 15.34 10.85
C ALA A 19 4.04 15.96 9.47
N LEU A 20 4.99 16.79 9.03
CA LEU A 20 4.93 17.39 7.71
C LEU A 20 5.22 16.30 6.68
N GLY A 21 4.20 15.95 5.89
CA GLY A 21 4.34 14.99 4.82
C GLY A 21 5.13 15.57 3.64
N VAL A 22 5.96 14.76 3.00
CA VAL A 22 6.64 15.14 1.75
C VAL A 22 5.63 15.19 0.62
N VAL A 23 5.52 16.31 -0.10
CA VAL A 23 4.62 16.42 -1.27
C VAL A 23 5.46 16.59 -2.53
N ILE A 24 5.35 15.63 -3.46
CA ILE A 24 5.98 15.72 -4.78
C ILE A 24 5.22 16.74 -5.63
N PRO A 25 5.88 17.63 -6.39
CA PRO A 25 5.20 18.55 -7.30
C PRO A 25 4.22 17.83 -8.23
N GLY A 26 2.96 18.29 -8.27
CA GLY A 26 1.89 17.67 -9.07
C GLY A 26 1.26 16.42 -8.46
N ALA A 27 1.68 15.99 -7.27
CA ALA A 27 0.99 14.94 -6.53
C ALA A 27 -0.33 15.43 -5.94
N SER A 28 -1.34 14.56 -5.99
CA SER A 28 -2.65 14.75 -5.36
C SER A 28 -2.67 14.26 -3.91
N THR A 29 -1.63 13.55 -3.47
CA THR A 29 -1.44 13.12 -2.08
C THR A 29 -0.01 13.42 -1.63
N PRO A 30 0.25 13.53 -0.31
CA PRO A 30 1.60 13.38 0.21
C PRO A 30 2.17 12.01 -0.14
N LEU A 31 3.49 11.89 -0.03
CA LEU A 31 4.22 10.65 -0.18
C LEU A 31 3.93 9.73 1.01
N PHE A 32 3.76 8.44 0.75
CA PHE A 32 3.49 7.44 1.77
C PHE A 32 4.18 6.10 1.45
N TYR A 33 4.37 5.29 2.49
CA TYR A 33 4.68 3.87 2.40
C TYR A 33 3.39 3.06 2.42
N PHE A 34 3.40 1.89 1.80
CA PHE A 34 2.42 0.86 2.13
C PHE A 34 2.98 -0.05 3.21
N VAL A 35 2.21 -0.30 4.26
CA VAL A 35 2.54 -1.24 5.34
C VAL A 35 1.40 -2.24 5.45
N SER A 36 1.73 -3.53 5.38
CA SER A 36 0.75 -4.59 5.52
C SER A 36 0.25 -4.69 6.95
N SER A 37 -1.03 -4.99 7.11
CA SER A 37 -1.63 -5.49 8.33
C SER A 37 -2.26 -6.84 8.05
N SER A 38 -2.06 -7.79 8.95
CA SER A 38 -2.68 -9.11 8.87
C SER A 38 -3.03 -9.60 10.27
N PRO A 39 -4.23 -10.16 10.49
CA PRO A 39 -4.66 -10.60 11.81
C PRO A 39 -3.87 -11.80 12.35
N SER A 40 -3.19 -12.57 11.50
CA SER A 40 -2.60 -13.86 11.92
C SER A 40 -1.44 -14.34 11.04
N SER A 41 -0.64 -13.44 10.48
CA SER A 41 0.41 -13.78 9.50
C SER A 41 1.74 -13.09 9.83
N PRO A 42 2.90 -13.71 9.48
CA PRO A 42 4.20 -13.04 9.55
C PRO A 42 4.29 -11.77 8.69
N SER A 43 3.31 -11.52 7.82
CA SER A 43 3.17 -10.28 7.04
C SER A 43 2.74 -9.06 7.85
N ASN A 44 2.36 -9.17 9.13
CA ASN A 44 1.84 -8.01 9.86
C ASN A 44 2.92 -6.95 10.12
N LEU A 45 2.58 -5.68 9.86
CA LEU A 45 3.41 -4.48 9.99
C LEU A 45 4.69 -4.47 9.15
N LEU A 46 4.70 -5.20 8.04
CA LEU A 46 5.83 -5.21 7.10
C LEU A 46 5.63 -4.16 5.99
N PRO A 47 6.68 -3.42 5.61
CA PRO A 47 6.59 -2.45 4.53
C PRO A 47 6.59 -3.15 3.16
N LEU A 48 5.81 -2.61 2.23
CA LEU A 48 5.80 -3.07 0.85
C LEU A 48 7.11 -2.65 0.15
N ARG A 49 7.82 -3.63 -0.40
CA ARG A 49 8.99 -3.43 -1.26
C ARG A 49 8.57 -3.66 -2.71
N MET A 50 9.08 -2.83 -3.61
CA MET A 50 8.67 -2.88 -5.03
C MET A 50 9.25 -4.09 -5.77
N ASN A 51 10.36 -4.63 -5.28
CA ASN A 51 11.09 -5.75 -5.83
C ASN A 51 11.56 -6.71 -4.72
N GLY A 52 11.97 -7.92 -5.13
CA GLY A 52 12.48 -8.96 -4.23
C GLY A 52 11.57 -10.19 -4.12
N GLY A 53 10.33 -10.10 -4.60
CA GLY A 53 9.46 -11.26 -4.80
C GLY A 53 9.79 -12.03 -6.07
N ALA A 54 9.15 -13.20 -6.24
CA ALA A 54 9.26 -13.99 -7.48
C ALA A 54 9.06 -13.11 -8.73
N GLY A 55 9.94 -13.24 -9.73
CA GLY A 55 9.89 -12.47 -10.97
C GLY A 55 10.21 -10.97 -10.86
N GLY A 56 10.73 -10.50 -9.71
CA GLY A 56 11.05 -9.09 -9.48
C GLY A 56 9.86 -8.24 -9.03
N TYR A 57 8.75 -8.89 -8.68
CA TYR A 57 7.51 -8.26 -8.21
C TYR A 57 7.57 -7.86 -6.73
N SER A 58 6.48 -7.27 -6.24
CA SER A 58 6.40 -6.75 -4.88
C SER A 58 6.34 -7.85 -3.83
N THR A 59 6.95 -7.56 -2.69
CA THR A 59 7.07 -8.46 -1.54
C THR A 59 7.03 -7.65 -0.24
N LEU A 60 6.64 -8.31 0.84
CA LEU A 60 6.72 -7.77 2.20
C LEU A 60 8.03 -8.14 2.91
N THR A 61 8.83 -9.03 2.32
CA THR A 61 10.11 -9.48 2.89
C THR A 61 11.29 -9.11 1.98
N GLY A 62 12.50 -9.50 2.35
CA GLY A 62 13.71 -9.21 1.59
C GLY A 62 14.40 -7.89 2.00
N THR A 63 15.46 -7.56 1.27
CA THR A 63 16.41 -6.49 1.61
C THR A 63 16.37 -5.29 0.66
N GLY A 64 15.59 -5.37 -0.43
CA GLY A 64 15.42 -4.26 -1.39
C GLY A 64 14.75 -3.04 -0.76
N PRO A 65 14.89 -1.82 -1.29
CA PRO A 65 14.31 -0.61 -0.70
C PRO A 65 12.78 -0.67 -0.54
N ILE A 66 12.29 -0.03 0.52
CA ILE A 66 10.85 0.15 0.76
C ILE A 66 10.29 1.09 -0.31
N GLY A 67 9.17 0.72 -0.92
CA GLY A 67 8.52 1.53 -1.93
C GLY A 67 7.92 2.81 -1.35
N GLN A 68 8.11 3.93 -2.04
CA GLN A 68 7.49 5.20 -1.72
C GLN A 68 6.48 5.55 -2.82
N PHE A 69 5.28 5.91 -2.42
CA PHE A 69 4.13 5.99 -3.29
C PHE A 69 3.38 7.31 -3.11
N TYR A 70 2.73 7.76 -4.17
CA TYR A 70 1.83 8.91 -4.15
C TYR A 70 0.77 8.73 -5.25
N PHE A 71 -0.33 9.46 -5.14
CA PHE A 71 -1.27 9.60 -6.26
C PHE A 71 -0.98 10.89 -7.00
N THR A 72 -1.05 10.84 -8.32
CA THR A 72 -1.10 12.03 -9.18
C THR A 72 -2.17 11.81 -10.24
N GLN A 73 -3.05 12.78 -10.41
CA GLN A 73 -4.15 12.71 -11.39
C GLN A 73 -4.99 11.42 -11.25
N GLY A 74 -5.22 10.98 -10.01
CA GLY A 74 -5.99 9.77 -9.71
C GLY A 74 -5.26 8.44 -9.97
N ARG A 75 -3.97 8.45 -10.33
CA ARG A 75 -3.18 7.24 -10.57
C ARG A 75 -2.15 7.04 -9.47
N LEU A 76 -2.11 5.83 -8.91
CA LEU A 76 -1.05 5.40 -8.00
C LEU A 76 0.28 5.39 -8.76
N THR A 77 1.29 6.00 -8.17
CA THR A 77 2.64 6.12 -8.72
C THR A 77 3.67 5.78 -7.65
N ALA A 78 4.71 5.04 -8.01
CA ALA A 78 5.83 4.74 -7.14
C ALA A 78 7.09 5.48 -7.59
N LEU A 79 7.87 6.00 -6.65
CA LEU A 79 9.16 6.62 -6.94
C LEU A 79 10.21 5.56 -7.30
N ASN A 80 11.22 5.96 -8.07
CA ASN A 80 12.38 5.11 -8.25
C ASN A 80 13.05 4.86 -6.89
N PRO A 81 13.23 3.59 -6.48
CA PRO A 81 13.87 3.29 -5.20
C PRO A 81 15.33 3.78 -5.09
N ALA A 82 15.97 4.12 -6.20
CA ALA A 82 17.27 4.80 -6.24
C ALA A 82 17.18 6.31 -5.91
N GLY A 83 16.01 6.83 -5.57
CA GLY A 83 15.79 8.22 -5.12
C GLY A 83 15.54 9.23 -6.25
N SER A 84 15.40 8.79 -7.50
CA SER A 84 15.08 9.69 -8.62
C SER A 84 13.57 9.95 -8.73
N THR A 85 13.18 11.23 -8.76
CA THR A 85 11.79 11.64 -9.01
C THR A 85 11.46 11.74 -10.50
N SER A 86 12.47 11.73 -11.37
CA SER A 86 12.29 11.80 -12.84
C SER A 86 11.94 10.44 -13.46
N GLN A 87 12.10 9.36 -12.69
CA GLN A 87 11.73 8.00 -13.09
C GLN A 87 10.69 7.49 -12.11
N THR A 88 9.49 7.23 -12.62
CA THR A 88 8.38 6.74 -11.83
C THR A 88 7.94 5.39 -12.35
N TYR A 89 7.45 4.56 -11.45
CA TYR A 89 6.92 3.25 -11.75
C TYR A 89 5.40 3.28 -11.60
N MET A 90 4.71 2.62 -12.51
CA MET A 90 3.27 2.43 -12.44
C MET A 90 2.95 1.06 -11.83
N PRO A 91 1.89 0.93 -11.03
CA PRO A 91 1.47 -0.36 -10.51
C PRO A 91 0.99 -1.24 -11.65
N VAL A 92 1.23 -2.54 -11.52
CA VAL A 92 0.72 -3.55 -12.43
C VAL A 92 0.26 -4.75 -11.62
N LEU A 93 -0.92 -5.27 -11.95
CA LEU A 93 -1.27 -6.64 -11.62
C LEU A 93 -0.87 -7.53 -12.78
N ALA A 94 0.06 -8.44 -12.54
CA ALA A 94 0.44 -9.47 -13.49
C ALA A 94 -0.58 -10.62 -13.44
N SER A 95 -1.77 -10.37 -13.96
CA SER A 95 -2.76 -11.42 -14.19
C SER A 95 -2.26 -12.38 -15.28
N GLN A 96 -2.62 -13.64 -15.13
CA GLN A 96 -2.17 -14.74 -15.98
C GLN A 96 -3.17 -14.99 -17.11
N LEU A 97 -2.67 -15.42 -18.26
CA LEU A 97 -3.51 -15.86 -19.38
C LEU A 97 -3.81 -17.35 -19.21
N GLY A 98 -5.06 -17.68 -18.92
CA GLY A 98 -5.58 -19.05 -18.90
C GLY A 98 -6.32 -19.42 -20.19
N SER A 99 -6.85 -20.64 -20.23
CA SER A 99 -7.63 -21.15 -21.37
C SER A 99 -8.94 -20.40 -21.62
N SER A 100 -9.51 -19.75 -20.59
CA SER A 100 -10.73 -18.95 -20.66
C SER A 100 -10.50 -17.44 -20.73
N GLY A 101 -9.24 -16.99 -20.84
CA GLY A 101 -8.86 -15.57 -20.86
C GLY A 101 -8.02 -15.15 -19.66
N CYS A 102 -8.04 -13.87 -19.33
CA CYS A 102 -7.24 -13.32 -18.25
C CYS A 102 -7.79 -13.72 -16.87
N SER A 103 -6.90 -14.08 -15.95
CA SER A 103 -7.25 -14.46 -14.59
C SER A 103 -7.83 -13.28 -13.79
N THR A 104 -8.65 -13.60 -12.79
CA THR A 104 -9.24 -12.65 -11.81
C THR A 104 -8.28 -12.26 -10.69
N TYR A 105 -7.11 -12.87 -10.64
CA TYR A 105 -6.02 -12.62 -9.69
C TYR A 105 -4.74 -12.22 -10.43
N GLY A 106 -3.76 -11.69 -9.71
CA GLY A 106 -2.45 -11.36 -10.27
C GLY A 106 -1.48 -10.85 -9.21
N GLN A 107 -0.18 -11.05 -9.46
CA GLN A 107 0.86 -10.56 -8.56
C GLN A 107 0.99 -9.03 -8.69
N LEU A 108 1.09 -8.33 -7.56
CA LEU A 108 1.33 -6.89 -7.54
C LEU A 108 2.79 -6.61 -7.87
N GLY A 109 3.02 -5.71 -8.81
CA GLY A 109 4.34 -5.21 -9.17
C GLY A 109 4.31 -3.77 -9.58
N PHE A 110 5.49 -3.25 -9.91
CA PHE A 110 5.67 -1.89 -10.38
C PHE A 110 6.66 -1.89 -11.55
N VAL A 111 6.28 -1.28 -12.66
CA VAL A 111 7.08 -1.28 -13.89
C VAL A 111 7.34 0.15 -14.39
N MET A 112 8.48 0.36 -15.03
CA MET A 112 8.69 1.54 -15.86
C MET A 112 8.20 1.23 -17.28
N GLY A 113 7.27 2.03 -17.80
CA GLY A 113 6.67 1.79 -19.10
C GLY A 113 5.64 0.66 -19.05
N ALA A 114 5.71 -0.28 -19.99
CA ALA A 114 4.72 -1.34 -20.15
C ALA A 114 5.27 -2.71 -19.74
N SER A 115 4.40 -3.52 -19.15
CA SER A 115 4.56 -4.95 -18.92
C SER A 115 4.42 -5.74 -20.23
N ALA A 116 5.24 -6.78 -20.39
CA ALA A 116 5.12 -7.74 -21.49
C ALA A 116 3.94 -8.72 -21.31
N PHE A 117 3.29 -8.73 -20.14
CA PHE A 117 2.18 -9.63 -19.86
C PHE A 117 0.89 -9.15 -20.54
N ARG A 118 0.33 -9.98 -21.42
CA ARG A 118 -0.89 -9.67 -22.19
C ARG A 118 -2.11 -9.35 -21.32
N CYS A 119 -2.14 -9.89 -20.11
CA CYS A 119 -3.21 -9.69 -19.12
C CYS A 119 -2.83 -8.67 -18.02
N ALA A 120 -1.76 -7.90 -18.21
CA ALA A 120 -1.37 -6.87 -17.26
C ALA A 120 -2.47 -5.83 -17.07
N ARG A 121 -2.82 -5.55 -15.82
CA ARG A 121 -3.79 -4.50 -15.45
C ARG A 121 -3.08 -3.38 -14.70
N TYR A 122 -3.30 -2.14 -15.13
CA TYR A 122 -2.66 -0.95 -14.53
C TYR A 122 -3.63 -0.03 -13.80
N ASP A 123 -4.93 -0.28 -13.95
CA ASP A 123 -5.98 0.63 -13.51
C ASP A 123 -6.81 0.03 -12.37
N GLY A 124 -7.56 0.91 -11.70
CA GLY A 124 -8.45 0.57 -10.58
C GLY A 124 -7.81 0.69 -9.21
N PHE A 125 -6.50 0.95 -9.12
CA PHE A 125 -5.81 1.22 -7.86
C PHE A 125 -6.29 2.52 -7.23
N GLN A 126 -6.80 2.44 -6.01
CA GLN A 126 -7.35 3.56 -5.25
C GLN A 126 -6.96 3.41 -3.79
N ILE A 127 -7.10 4.49 -3.01
CA ILE A 127 -6.99 4.44 -1.56
C ILE A 127 -8.36 4.68 -0.94
N GLN A 128 -8.73 3.82 0.01
CA GLN A 128 -9.96 3.95 0.78
C GLN A 128 -9.61 4.37 2.20
N SER A 129 -10.18 5.49 2.67
CA SER A 129 -10.02 5.93 4.05
C SER A 129 -10.61 4.89 5.01
N ASN A 130 -9.96 4.69 6.16
CA ASN A 130 -10.53 3.87 7.20
C ASN A 130 -11.71 4.63 7.85
N ILE A 131 -12.94 4.21 7.53
CA ILE A 131 -14.16 4.87 8.02
C ILE A 131 -14.36 4.71 9.53
N GLU A 132 -13.76 3.70 10.14
CA GLU A 132 -13.86 3.44 11.59
C GLU A 132 -12.87 4.28 12.40
N ASN A 133 -11.79 4.75 11.76
CA ASN A 133 -10.82 5.62 12.39
C ASN A 133 -10.18 6.54 11.34
N SER A 134 -10.69 7.77 11.25
CA SER A 134 -10.19 8.82 10.36
C SER A 134 -8.79 9.32 10.70
N GLN A 135 -8.22 8.91 11.84
CA GLN A 135 -6.83 9.17 12.21
C GLN A 135 -5.88 8.08 11.70
N LEU A 136 -6.38 6.89 11.36
CA LEU A 136 -5.59 5.85 10.70
C LEU A 136 -5.44 6.16 9.21
N GLY A 137 -4.37 5.67 8.61
CA GLY A 137 -4.12 5.81 7.17
C GLY A 137 -5.25 5.20 6.31
N ALA A 138 -5.28 5.59 5.05
CA ALA A 138 -6.09 4.90 4.05
C ALA A 138 -5.46 3.54 3.70
N HIS A 139 -6.18 2.64 3.04
CA HIS A 139 -5.60 1.39 2.53
C HIS A 139 -5.80 1.24 1.03
N LEU A 140 -4.88 0.53 0.38
CA LEU A 140 -4.95 0.23 -1.04
C LEU A 140 -6.13 -0.69 -1.34
N VAL A 141 -6.92 -0.33 -2.34
CA VAL A 141 -8.01 -1.13 -2.89
C VAL A 141 -7.94 -1.14 -4.41
N ILE A 142 -8.61 -2.12 -5.02
CA ILE A 142 -8.76 -2.21 -6.49
C ILE A 142 -10.24 -2.27 -6.81
N ASN A 143 -10.79 -1.19 -7.37
CA ASN A 143 -12.22 -1.05 -7.69
C ASN A 143 -13.17 -1.43 -6.54
N TYR A 144 -12.72 -1.39 -5.28
CA TYR A 144 -13.47 -1.79 -4.08
C TYR A 144 -13.98 -3.25 -4.09
N VAL A 145 -13.33 -4.15 -4.84
CA VAL A 145 -13.65 -5.59 -4.86
C VAL A 145 -12.37 -6.39 -4.62
N GLY A 146 -12.51 -7.61 -4.11
CA GLY A 146 -11.39 -8.52 -3.87
C GLY A 146 -10.53 -8.12 -2.67
N GLY A 147 -9.29 -8.59 -2.66
CA GLY A 147 -8.36 -8.29 -1.57
C GLY A 147 -6.91 -8.61 -1.91
N PHE A 148 -6.01 -8.10 -1.09
CA PHE A 148 -4.58 -8.41 -1.17
C PHE A 148 -4.23 -9.58 -0.25
N TYR A 149 -3.23 -10.33 -0.68
CA TYR A 149 -2.75 -11.51 0.01
C TYR A 149 -1.23 -11.56 -0.04
N ALA A 150 -0.61 -11.98 1.07
CA ALA A 150 0.79 -12.36 1.10
C ALA A 150 0.88 -13.87 0.90
N CYS A 151 1.54 -14.30 -0.17
CA CYS A 151 1.64 -15.70 -0.57
C CYS A 151 3.07 -16.21 -0.39
N GLY A 152 3.19 -17.50 -0.04
CA GLY A 152 4.48 -18.18 0.03
C GLY A 152 5.44 -17.66 1.10
N VAL A 153 6.66 -18.22 1.09
CA VAL A 153 7.72 -17.85 2.06
C VAL A 153 8.30 -16.47 1.78
N GLY A 154 8.28 -16.03 0.52
CA GLY A 154 8.72 -14.71 0.10
C GLY A 154 7.72 -13.61 0.45
N GLN A 155 6.53 -13.94 0.97
CA GLN A 155 5.45 -12.98 1.23
C GLN A 155 5.20 -12.09 0.00
N GLU A 156 5.18 -12.71 -1.18
CA GLU A 156 4.82 -12.05 -2.42
C GLU A 156 3.41 -11.48 -2.31
N VAL A 157 3.21 -10.26 -2.79
CA VAL A 157 1.90 -9.62 -2.71
C VAL A 157 1.09 -9.93 -3.95
N TRP A 158 -0.09 -10.52 -3.74
CA TRP A 158 -1.05 -10.87 -4.76
C TRP A 158 -2.36 -10.14 -4.54
N TYR A 159 -3.00 -9.72 -5.62
CA TYR A 159 -4.42 -9.38 -5.60
C TYR A 159 -5.23 -10.59 -6.05
N LYS A 160 -6.33 -10.86 -5.36
CA LYS A 160 -7.31 -11.89 -5.74
C LYS A 160 -8.72 -11.30 -5.69
N LEU A 161 -9.50 -11.51 -6.75
CA LEU A 161 -10.92 -11.13 -6.75
C LEU A 161 -11.71 -12.01 -5.76
N SER A 162 -11.46 -13.32 -5.77
CA SER A 162 -12.01 -14.27 -4.80
C SER A 162 -10.90 -14.94 -3.99
N PRO A 163 -11.08 -15.26 -2.70
CA PRO A 163 -10.02 -15.83 -1.86
C PRO A 163 -9.42 -17.14 -2.41
N GLY A 164 -10.26 -17.97 -3.04
CA GLY A 164 -9.86 -19.24 -3.64
C GLY A 164 -9.13 -19.14 -4.99
N ASP A 165 -8.99 -17.93 -5.55
CA ASP A 165 -8.33 -17.74 -6.83
C ASP A 165 -6.80 -17.79 -6.69
N GLY A 166 -6.12 -18.30 -7.72
CA GLY A 166 -4.67 -18.21 -7.86
C GLY A 166 -3.87 -19.06 -6.88
N PRO A 167 -2.68 -18.61 -6.44
CA PRO A 167 -1.77 -19.45 -5.64
C PRO A 167 -2.40 -19.88 -4.31
N SER A 168 -2.09 -21.11 -3.89
CA SER A 168 -2.35 -21.56 -2.53
C SER A 168 -1.37 -20.92 -1.53
N ASP A 169 -1.58 -21.16 -0.23
CA ASP A 169 -0.66 -20.73 0.83
C ASP A 169 -0.51 -19.21 0.94
N CYS A 170 -1.66 -18.54 0.91
CA CYS A 170 -1.75 -17.10 1.04
C CYS A 170 -2.51 -16.69 2.29
N SER A 171 -2.00 -15.68 3.00
CA SER A 171 -2.69 -15.01 4.10
C SER A 171 -3.27 -13.68 3.63
N PRO A 172 -4.52 -13.33 4.00
CA PRO A 172 -5.08 -12.02 3.67
C PRO A 172 -4.27 -10.91 4.36
N ILE A 173 -4.07 -9.81 3.63
CA ILE A 173 -3.40 -8.61 4.11
C ILE A 173 -4.17 -7.36 3.69
N THR A 174 -4.02 -6.30 4.48
CA THR A 174 -4.45 -4.94 4.12
C THR A 174 -3.23 -4.05 4.02
N LEU A 175 -3.07 -3.30 2.93
CA LEU A 175 -1.93 -2.41 2.71
C LEU A 175 -2.30 -0.98 3.09
N TYR A 176 -1.96 -0.55 4.31
CA TYR A 176 -2.24 0.78 4.82
C TYR A 176 -1.18 1.80 4.41
N THR A 177 -1.60 3.04 4.16
CA THR A 177 -0.72 4.18 3.89
C THR A 177 -0.13 4.69 5.20
N VAL A 178 1.20 4.82 5.26
CA VAL A 178 1.91 5.48 6.35
C VAL A 178 2.66 6.69 5.76
N PRO A 179 2.41 7.93 6.23
CA PRO A 179 3.06 9.11 5.66
C PRO A 179 4.59 9.03 5.69
N VAL A 180 5.25 9.49 4.63
CA VAL A 180 6.70 9.77 4.67
C VAL A 180 6.89 11.15 5.28
N THR A 181 7.66 11.21 6.36
CA THR A 181 7.89 12.42 7.15
C THR A 181 9.31 12.91 6.98
N VAL A 182 9.50 14.23 6.99
CA VAL A 182 10.82 14.90 7.09
C VAL A 182 11.18 15.26 8.51
#